data_AF-A0A926V3N3-F1
#
_entry.id   AF-A0A926V3N3-F1
#
_cell.length_a   1.000
_cell.length_b   1.000
_cell.length_c   1.000
_cell.angle_alpha   90.00
_cell.angle_beta   90.00
_cell.angle_gamma   90.00
#
_symmetry.space_group_name_H-M   'P 1'
#
loop_
_entity.id
_entity.type
_entity.pdbx_description
1 polymer ?
#
loop_
_entity_poly.entity_id
_entity_poly.type
_entity_poly.pdbx_seq_one_letter_code
_entity_poly.pdbx_strand_id
1 'polypeptide(L)'
;MPRRRDFLLGSAAAAAAVSVLPKARAQETARPEMAALQEGYVGQYQGGVYLLPATDETVQWGWFNNAEPPRARIKSGDTIILETMMASQNQILPGVSIEKITELRVNYPGRGPHTITGPVYIEGAAPGDTLKVKINRIVPRTYGANWNLPGDLNLGQFPSVFTEPQVKHFFLDLNRNKTEFLPGIELPVRPFPGILGVARAESGQYSTVPPGPFGGNLDCRELVEGTTIYLPVFVDGALLWSGDSHAVQGNGEINLTAIESAFNELNLTVEVIKGKTLSWPRIESDTHWITLGYDRDMNIALDILQEETVKFLAEWKGMRASEARRYMATYGDCRVAEVVNQLKGVYCMLPKDDDARPLPPNPTADTRSSYVTYAVDANGMEAMNKAAMSLIERMQAEKGLSALDAYALASLAMDARMGELEPGAKHIHCLMPKSLWV
;
A
#
# COMPACT_ATOMS: atom_id res chain seq x y z
N MET A 1 42.08 -23.85 -58.04
CA MET A 1 42.53 -24.31 -56.71
C MET A 1 43.32 -23.19 -56.06
N PRO A 2 43.22 -22.89 -54.75
CA PRO A 2 42.54 -23.65 -53.69
C PRO A 2 41.42 -22.87 -52.95
N ARG A 3 40.48 -23.66 -52.40
CA ARG A 3 39.56 -23.29 -51.32
C ARG A 3 40.20 -23.62 -49.97
N ARG A 4 39.59 -23.08 -48.90
CA ARG A 4 39.62 -23.46 -47.46
C ARG A 4 40.67 -22.73 -46.63
N ARG A 5 40.38 -22.20 -45.44
CA ARG A 5 39.15 -22.10 -44.64
C ARG A 5 39.47 -21.24 -43.39
N ASP A 6 38.41 -20.68 -42.79
CA ASP A 6 38.26 -20.33 -41.36
C ASP A 6 39.08 -19.13 -40.83
N PHE A 7 38.59 -18.24 -39.96
CA PHE A 7 37.34 -18.11 -39.22
C PHE A 7 37.20 -16.65 -38.78
N LEU A 8 35.96 -16.18 -38.61
CA LEU A 8 35.59 -14.85 -38.13
C LEU A 8 36.12 -14.59 -36.70
N LEU A 9 36.81 -13.47 -36.50
CA LEU A 9 36.96 -12.82 -35.20
C LEU A 9 36.21 -11.49 -35.24
N GLY A 10 35.00 -11.52 -34.70
CA GLY A 10 34.19 -10.34 -34.42
C GLY A 10 34.79 -9.56 -33.26
N SER A 11 34.91 -8.26 -33.49
CA SER A 11 35.27 -7.19 -32.57
C SER A 11 34.46 -7.22 -31.27
N ALA A 12 35.15 -7.37 -30.14
CA ALA A 12 34.64 -7.07 -28.82
C ALA A 12 34.80 -5.58 -28.54
N ALA A 13 33.70 -4.82 -28.57
CA ALA A 13 33.63 -3.47 -28.02
C ALA A 13 33.31 -3.60 -26.52
N ALA A 14 34.29 -3.26 -25.67
CA ALA A 14 34.09 -3.14 -24.23
C ALA A 14 33.24 -1.91 -23.92
N ALA A 15 32.01 -2.11 -23.47
CA ALA A 15 31.20 -1.06 -22.86
C ALA A 15 31.64 -0.90 -21.40
N ALA A 16 32.27 0.22 -21.07
CA ALA A 16 32.61 0.58 -19.71
C ALA A 16 31.34 0.80 -18.89
N ALA A 17 31.16 -0.01 -17.83
CA ALA A 17 30.14 0.21 -16.83
C ALA A 17 30.51 1.46 -16.01
N VAL A 18 29.80 2.56 -16.24
CA VAL A 18 29.86 3.72 -15.34
C VAL A 18 29.10 3.33 -14.06
N SER A 19 29.84 3.13 -12.98
CA SER A 19 29.29 2.95 -11.65
C SER A 19 28.60 4.25 -11.22
N VAL A 20 27.27 4.27 -11.27
CA VAL A 20 26.48 5.32 -10.61
C VAL A 20 26.50 5.01 -9.11
N LEU A 21 27.44 5.60 -8.39
CA LEU A 21 27.36 5.67 -6.93
C LEU A 21 26.11 6.46 -6.55
N PRO A 22 25.34 6.06 -5.53
CA PRO A 22 24.21 6.85 -5.06
C PRO A 22 24.73 8.21 -4.60
N LYS A 23 24.15 9.30 -5.11
CA LYS A 23 24.36 10.62 -4.50
C LYS A 23 23.88 10.51 -3.05
N ALA A 24 24.79 10.73 -2.10
CA ALA A 24 24.42 10.98 -0.72
C ALA A 24 23.33 12.07 -0.73
N ARG A 25 22.18 11.79 -0.10
CA ARG A 25 21.10 12.76 0.03
C ARG A 25 21.70 13.98 0.72
N ALA A 26 21.80 15.10 0.00
CA ALA A 26 22.37 16.33 0.53
C ALA A 26 21.65 16.66 1.83
N GLN A 27 22.41 17.11 2.83
CA GLN A 27 21.89 17.56 4.11
C GLN A 27 20.78 18.58 3.85
N GLU A 28 19.54 18.15 4.05
CA GLU A 28 18.36 18.90 3.65
C GLU A 28 18.39 20.24 4.38
N THR A 29 18.39 21.35 3.64
CA THR A 29 18.27 22.68 4.24
C THR A 29 17.06 22.69 5.17
N ALA A 30 17.24 23.13 6.41
CA ALA A 30 16.15 23.17 7.39
C ALA A 30 14.93 23.89 6.79
N ARG A 31 13.83 23.15 6.62
CA ARG A 31 12.57 23.66 6.09
C ARG A 31 11.78 24.34 7.21
N PRO A 32 11.59 25.67 7.19
CA PRO A 32 10.93 26.41 8.27
C PRO A 32 9.52 25.89 8.57
N GLU A 33 8.80 25.46 7.53
CA GLU A 33 7.46 24.88 7.66
C GLU A 33 7.46 23.57 8.47
N MET A 34 8.54 22.78 8.42
CA MET A 34 8.65 21.57 9.23
C MET A 34 8.95 21.87 10.69
N ALA A 35 9.75 22.91 10.97
CA ALA A 35 9.97 23.36 12.34
C ALA A 35 8.66 23.88 12.95
N ALA A 36 7.89 24.68 12.21
CA ALA A 36 6.58 25.15 12.65
C ALA A 36 5.59 24.00 12.90
N LEU A 37 5.57 22.99 12.01
CA LEU A 37 4.75 21.79 12.20
C LEU A 37 5.09 21.07 13.51
N GLN A 38 6.39 20.85 13.78
CA GLN A 38 6.88 20.19 14.99
C GLN A 38 6.63 21.00 16.28
N GLU A 39 6.57 22.33 16.17
CA GLU A 39 6.17 23.23 17.27
C GLU A 39 4.65 23.25 17.50
N GLY A 40 3.88 22.48 16.72
CA GLY A 40 2.43 22.35 16.86
C GLY A 40 1.63 23.41 16.11
N TYR A 41 2.22 24.10 15.13
CA TYR A 41 1.49 25.08 14.32
C TYR A 41 0.41 24.39 13.47
N VAL A 42 -0.84 24.75 13.72
CA VAL A 42 -2.00 24.36 12.90
C VAL A 42 -2.44 25.59 12.11
N GLY A 43 -2.47 25.50 10.78
CA GLY A 43 -2.97 26.60 9.98
C GLY A 43 -2.38 26.73 8.60
N GLN A 44 -2.89 27.73 7.88
CA GLN A 44 -2.28 28.16 6.63
C GLN A 44 -0.89 28.76 6.94
N TYR A 45 0.09 28.29 6.19
CA TYR A 45 1.45 28.78 6.14
C TYR A 45 1.67 29.54 4.81
N GLN A 46 2.93 29.85 4.47
CA GLN A 46 3.26 30.57 3.25
C GLN A 46 2.97 29.76 1.99
N GLY A 47 2.55 30.46 0.91
CA GLY A 47 2.50 29.89 -0.44
C GLY A 47 1.40 28.85 -0.70
N GLY A 48 0.29 28.87 0.06
CA GLY A 48 -0.78 27.87 -0.11
C GLY A 48 -0.45 26.51 0.53
N VAL A 49 0.52 26.48 1.44
CA VAL A 49 0.81 25.32 2.29
C VAL A 49 -0.01 25.43 3.58
N TYR A 50 -0.60 24.33 4.04
CA TYR A 50 -1.26 24.20 5.33
C TYR A 50 -0.52 23.16 6.18
N LEU A 51 -0.35 23.42 7.46
CA LEU A 51 0.31 22.52 8.40
C LEU A 51 -0.72 21.92 9.35
N LEU A 52 -0.70 20.60 9.50
CA LEU A 52 -1.60 19.86 10.38
C LEU A 52 -0.81 18.80 11.18
N PRO A 53 -0.23 19.18 12.33
CA PRO A 53 0.47 18.24 13.21
C PRO A 53 -0.50 17.20 13.76
N ALA A 54 0.04 16.06 14.19
CA ALA A 54 -0.75 14.99 14.78
C ALA A 54 -0.78 15.19 16.31
N THR A 55 -1.94 15.60 16.82
CA THR A 55 -2.20 15.88 18.23
C THR A 55 -3.53 15.25 18.62
N ASP A 56 -3.84 15.18 19.93
CA ASP A 56 -5.13 14.68 20.41
C ASP A 56 -6.34 15.45 19.85
N GLU A 57 -6.14 16.69 19.39
CA GLU A 57 -7.18 17.53 18.79
C GLU A 57 -7.34 17.33 17.27
N THR A 58 -6.32 16.79 16.60
CA THR A 58 -6.26 16.69 15.13
C THR A 58 -6.37 15.26 14.62
N VAL A 59 -6.34 14.28 15.53
CA VAL A 59 -6.47 12.86 15.19
C VAL A 59 -7.75 12.24 15.72
N GLN A 60 -8.16 11.13 15.09
CA GLN A 60 -9.16 10.21 15.62
C GLN A 60 -8.63 8.79 15.72
N TRP A 61 -9.09 8.11 16.77
CA TRP A 61 -8.78 6.70 16.97
C TRP A 61 -9.88 5.81 16.42
N GLY A 62 -9.58 5.10 15.35
CA GLY A 62 -10.30 3.90 14.97
C GLY A 62 -11.63 4.15 14.27
N TRP A 63 -12.03 5.41 14.09
CA TRP A 63 -13.30 5.81 13.51
C TRP A 63 -13.13 6.85 12.39
N PHE A 64 -13.84 6.64 11.29
CA PHE A 64 -14.28 7.72 10.42
C PHE A 64 -15.62 8.24 10.95
N ASN A 65 -15.76 9.55 11.08
CA ASN A 65 -17.02 10.14 11.54
C ASN A 65 -17.33 11.44 10.79
N ASN A 66 -18.46 11.43 10.07
CA ASN A 66 -18.89 12.56 9.24
C ASN A 66 -19.24 13.83 10.06
N ALA A 67 -19.55 13.69 11.35
CA ALA A 67 -19.92 14.80 12.21
C ALA A 67 -18.71 15.59 12.74
N GLU A 68 -17.49 15.14 12.45
CA GLU A 68 -16.29 15.70 13.03
C GLU A 68 -15.92 17.02 12.38
N PRO A 69 -15.66 18.07 13.19
CA PRO A 69 -15.34 19.37 12.65
C PRO A 69 -14.03 19.28 11.86
N PRO A 70 -13.96 19.93 10.68
CA PRO A 70 -12.71 20.01 9.94
C PRO A 70 -11.58 20.59 10.79
N ARG A 71 -10.44 19.89 10.81
CA ARG A 71 -9.21 20.34 11.50
C ARG A 71 -8.37 21.25 10.61
N ALA A 72 -8.64 21.23 9.31
CA ALA A 72 -8.09 22.14 8.32
C ALA A 72 -9.15 22.47 7.26
N ARG A 73 -9.06 23.68 6.69
CA ARG A 73 -9.81 24.11 5.50
C ARG A 73 -8.80 24.62 4.48
N ILE A 74 -8.78 24.02 3.30
CA ILE A 74 -7.84 24.33 2.21
C ILE A 74 -8.59 24.55 0.90
N LYS A 75 -7.96 25.25 -0.04
CA LYS A 75 -8.50 25.45 -1.40
C LYS A 75 -7.98 24.37 -2.34
N SER A 76 -8.70 24.16 -3.45
CA SER A 76 -8.19 23.35 -4.55
C SER A 76 -6.85 23.92 -5.05
N GLY A 77 -5.83 23.06 -5.16
CA GLY A 77 -4.46 23.39 -5.53
C GLY A 77 -3.53 23.66 -4.35
N ASP A 78 -4.06 23.83 -3.13
CA ASP A 78 -3.24 23.98 -1.93
C ASP A 78 -2.55 22.66 -1.58
N THR A 79 -1.48 22.80 -0.79
CA THR A 79 -0.74 21.67 -0.21
C THR A 79 -1.04 21.59 1.28
N ILE A 80 -1.24 20.39 1.81
CA ILE A 80 -1.28 20.12 3.24
C ILE A 80 -0.13 19.21 3.63
N ILE A 81 0.57 19.56 4.70
CA ILE A 81 1.58 18.72 5.33
C ILE A 81 1.00 18.19 6.64
N LEU A 82 0.79 16.87 6.69
CA LEU A 82 0.31 16.18 7.87
C LEU A 82 1.46 15.48 8.60
N GLU A 83 1.38 15.44 9.93
CA GLU A 83 1.99 14.34 10.67
C GLU A 83 0.95 13.24 10.87
N THR A 84 1.42 12.03 11.15
CA THR A 84 0.57 10.92 11.62
C THR A 84 1.07 10.40 12.95
N MET A 85 0.25 9.59 13.62
CA MET A 85 0.60 8.92 14.88
C MET A 85 0.68 7.42 14.71
N MET A 86 1.42 6.77 15.61
CA MET A 86 1.38 5.31 15.69
C MET A 86 -0.04 4.84 16.04
N ALA A 87 -0.30 3.57 15.74
CA ALA A 87 -1.56 2.92 16.07
C ALA A 87 -1.95 3.11 17.55
N SER A 88 -3.26 3.12 17.80
CA SER A 88 -3.90 3.29 19.10
C SER A 88 -3.56 4.60 19.81
N GLN A 89 -3.66 5.74 19.12
CA GLN A 89 -3.29 7.07 19.61
C GLN A 89 -1.88 7.09 20.20
N ASN A 90 -0.92 6.64 19.40
CA ASN A 90 0.49 6.66 19.76
C ASN A 90 0.85 5.77 20.98
N GLN A 91 0.00 4.80 21.33
CA GLN A 91 0.26 3.85 22.43
C GLN A 91 1.10 2.65 22.01
N ILE A 92 1.22 2.35 20.71
CA ILE A 92 2.09 1.29 20.20
C ILE A 92 3.44 1.90 19.81
N LEU A 93 4.36 1.96 20.77
CA LEU A 93 5.72 2.49 20.62
C LEU A 93 6.75 1.38 20.84
N PRO A 94 8.02 1.58 20.42
CA PRO A 94 9.10 0.64 20.69
C PRO A 94 9.14 0.17 22.15
N GLY A 95 9.08 -1.15 22.36
CA GLY A 95 9.13 -1.78 23.68
C GLY A 95 7.77 -2.11 24.30
N VAL A 96 6.66 -1.75 23.65
CA VAL A 96 5.32 -2.13 24.10
C VAL A 96 5.11 -3.63 23.92
N SER A 97 4.58 -4.31 24.93
CA SER A 97 4.41 -5.76 24.89
C SER A 97 3.21 -6.19 24.05
N ILE A 98 3.23 -7.43 23.56
CA ILE A 98 2.10 -7.96 22.76
C ILE A 98 0.83 -8.09 23.60
N GLU A 99 0.94 -8.31 24.91
CA GLU A 99 -0.20 -8.31 25.82
C GLU A 99 -0.87 -6.94 25.88
N LYS A 100 -0.08 -5.85 25.87
CA LYS A 100 -0.64 -4.50 25.86
C LYS A 100 -1.30 -4.17 24.52
N ILE A 101 -0.69 -4.56 23.40
CA ILE A 101 -1.30 -4.39 22.06
C ILE A 101 -2.62 -5.18 21.98
N THR A 102 -2.63 -6.40 22.49
CA THR A 102 -3.82 -7.25 22.59
C THR A 102 -4.91 -6.58 23.44
N GLU A 103 -4.55 -6.06 24.63
CA GLU A 103 -5.47 -5.33 25.51
C GLU A 103 -6.10 -4.14 24.80
N LEU A 104 -5.31 -3.33 24.09
CA LEU A 104 -5.80 -2.19 23.31
C LEU A 104 -6.77 -2.63 22.20
N ARG A 105 -6.53 -3.78 21.57
CA ARG A 105 -7.44 -4.30 20.55
C ARG A 105 -8.77 -4.77 21.16
N VAL A 106 -8.74 -5.43 22.31
CA VAL A 106 -9.93 -6.06 22.93
C VAL A 106 -10.80 -5.07 23.69
N ASN A 107 -10.20 -4.12 24.42
CA ASN A 107 -10.93 -3.19 25.29
C ASN A 107 -11.77 -2.15 24.51
N TYR A 108 -11.62 -2.12 23.20
CA TYR A 108 -12.19 -1.10 22.34
C TYR A 108 -12.89 -1.72 21.12
N PRO A 109 -13.97 -2.48 21.33
CA PRO A 109 -14.63 -3.22 20.25
C PRO A 109 -15.23 -2.28 19.19
N GLY A 110 -15.25 -2.75 17.93
CA GLY A 110 -15.85 -2.06 16.79
C GLY A 110 -14.96 -1.00 16.12
N ARG A 111 -13.97 -0.43 16.83
CA ARG A 111 -13.04 0.54 16.24
C ARG A 111 -11.83 -0.15 15.58
N GLY A 112 -11.20 0.52 14.62
CA GLY A 112 -9.90 0.09 14.10
C GLY A 112 -8.74 0.42 15.04
N PRO A 113 -7.58 -0.25 14.92
CA PRO A 113 -6.39 0.11 15.68
C PRO A 113 -5.78 1.45 15.19
N HIS A 114 -6.22 1.94 14.04
CA HIS A 114 -5.62 3.07 13.31
C HIS A 114 -5.83 4.41 14.03
N THR A 115 -4.84 5.28 13.93
CA THR A 115 -4.96 6.69 14.30
C THR A 115 -4.90 7.51 13.01
N ILE A 116 -5.95 8.29 12.73
CA ILE A 116 -6.07 9.05 11.47
C ILE A 116 -6.08 10.56 11.75
N THR A 117 -5.28 11.33 11.01
CA THR A 117 -5.23 12.78 11.07
C THR A 117 -6.25 13.38 10.10
N GLY A 118 -7.05 14.35 10.56
CA GLY A 118 -8.12 14.99 9.77
C GLY A 118 -9.38 15.35 10.59
N PRO A 119 -10.51 15.68 9.94
CA PRO A 119 -10.68 15.74 8.50
C PRO A 119 -10.17 17.06 7.95
N VAL A 120 -9.70 17.03 6.71
CA VAL A 120 -9.38 18.22 5.93
C VAL A 120 -10.58 18.52 5.03
N TYR A 121 -11.12 19.74 5.12
CA TYR A 121 -12.21 20.19 4.27
C TYR A 121 -11.65 20.95 3.07
N ILE A 122 -11.99 20.51 1.86
CA ILE A 122 -11.53 21.11 0.60
C ILE A 122 -12.61 22.05 0.06
N GLU A 123 -12.35 23.36 0.05
CA GLU A 123 -13.29 24.37 -0.43
C GLU A 123 -13.71 24.10 -1.89
N GLY A 124 -15.03 24.07 -2.13
CA GLY A 124 -15.61 23.88 -3.46
C GLY A 124 -15.74 22.44 -3.94
N ALA A 125 -15.25 21.45 -3.17
CA ALA A 125 -15.55 20.04 -3.40
C ALA A 125 -17.01 19.74 -3.02
N ALA A 126 -17.74 19.07 -3.90
CA ALA A 126 -19.13 18.69 -3.70
C ALA A 126 -19.39 17.25 -4.21
N PRO A 127 -20.46 16.58 -3.77
CA PRO A 127 -20.82 15.25 -4.24
C PRO A 127 -20.84 15.14 -5.77
N GLY A 128 -20.20 14.12 -6.33
CA GLY A 128 -20.05 13.92 -7.78
C GLY A 128 -18.77 14.53 -8.39
N ASP A 129 -17.96 15.24 -7.59
CA ASP A 129 -16.59 15.58 -7.94
C ASP A 129 -15.62 14.43 -7.64
N THR A 130 -14.37 14.60 -8.04
CA THR A 130 -13.24 13.75 -7.64
C THR A 130 -12.14 14.62 -7.03
N LEU A 131 -11.59 14.23 -5.89
CA LEU A 131 -10.33 14.77 -5.40
C LEU A 131 -9.16 14.09 -6.09
N LYS A 132 -8.23 14.88 -6.62
CA LYS A 132 -6.91 14.43 -7.05
C LYS A 132 -5.92 14.78 -5.95
N VAL A 133 -5.38 13.77 -5.29
CA VAL A 133 -4.47 13.92 -4.14
C VAL A 133 -3.09 13.40 -4.54
N LYS A 134 -2.15 14.30 -4.78
CA LYS A 134 -0.75 13.98 -5.10
C LYS A 134 0.04 13.82 -3.81
N ILE A 135 0.69 12.67 -3.63
CA ILE A 135 1.66 12.44 -2.56
C ILE A 135 3.00 13.02 -3.02
N ASN A 136 3.33 14.20 -2.53
CA ASN A 136 4.56 14.90 -2.90
C ASN A 136 5.78 14.32 -2.17
N ARG A 137 5.59 13.97 -0.90
CA ARG A 137 6.67 13.52 -0.02
C ARG A 137 6.17 12.71 1.16
N ILE A 138 6.93 11.67 1.52
CA ILE A 138 6.72 10.90 2.75
C ILE A 138 8.03 10.81 3.54
N VAL A 139 8.00 11.22 4.80
CA VAL A 139 9.10 11.01 5.75
C VAL A 139 8.58 10.20 6.94
N PRO A 140 8.88 8.90 7.02
CA PRO A 140 8.49 8.10 8.16
C PRO A 140 9.29 8.47 9.41
N ARG A 141 8.74 8.14 10.58
CA ARG A 141 9.51 8.05 11.82
C ARG A 141 10.58 6.97 11.66
N THR A 142 11.58 6.98 12.53
CA THR A 142 12.72 6.07 12.47
C THR A 142 12.46 4.72 13.14
N TYR A 143 11.20 4.40 13.42
CA TYR A 143 10.81 3.17 14.09
C TYR A 143 9.41 2.73 13.65
N GLY A 144 9.13 1.44 13.83
CA GLY A 144 7.82 0.85 13.61
C GLY A 144 7.66 -0.48 14.33
N ALA A 145 6.51 -1.12 14.17
CA ALA A 145 6.22 -2.42 14.76
C ALA A 145 5.37 -3.30 13.82
N ASN A 146 5.59 -4.61 13.89
CA ASN A 146 4.73 -5.62 13.28
C ASN A 146 4.28 -6.57 14.39
N TRP A 147 3.03 -7.03 14.36
CA TRP A 147 2.53 -7.93 15.39
C TRP A 147 1.55 -8.98 14.90
N ASN A 148 1.65 -10.15 15.52
CA ASN A 148 0.67 -11.23 15.46
C ASN A 148 -0.15 -11.23 16.76
N LEU A 149 -1.46 -11.12 16.65
CA LEU A 149 -2.37 -11.19 17.79
C LEU A 149 -2.72 -12.64 18.15
N PRO A 150 -3.21 -12.91 19.37
CA PRO A 150 -3.69 -14.24 19.74
C PRO A 150 -4.72 -14.81 18.75
N GLY A 151 -4.58 -16.09 18.42
CA GLY A 151 -5.40 -16.75 17.39
C GLY A 151 -6.90 -16.81 17.72
N ASP A 152 -7.28 -16.75 19.00
CA ASP A 152 -8.68 -16.71 19.45
C ASP A 152 -9.38 -15.39 19.12
N LEU A 153 -8.64 -14.33 18.77
CA LEU A 153 -9.20 -13.11 18.21
C LEU A 153 -9.61 -13.24 16.73
N ASN A 154 -9.19 -14.31 16.05
CA ASN A 154 -9.52 -14.60 14.65
C ASN A 154 -9.17 -13.44 13.69
N LEU A 155 -7.96 -12.88 13.85
CA LEU A 155 -7.42 -11.79 13.03
C LEU A 155 -6.17 -12.24 12.27
N GLY A 156 -5.94 -11.66 11.09
CA GLY A 156 -4.95 -12.14 10.12
C GLY A 156 -5.52 -13.24 9.23
N GLN A 157 -4.73 -13.68 8.24
CA GLN A 157 -5.16 -14.68 7.27
C GLN A 157 -5.24 -16.11 7.85
N PHE A 158 -4.36 -16.48 8.77
CA PHE A 158 -4.23 -17.85 9.29
C PHE A 158 -4.23 -17.94 10.83
N PRO A 159 -5.23 -17.36 11.52
CA PRO A 159 -5.25 -17.25 12.98
C PRO A 159 -5.28 -18.60 13.71
N SER A 160 -5.80 -19.66 13.08
CA SER A 160 -5.85 -21.02 13.65
C SER A 160 -4.53 -21.78 13.53
N VAL A 161 -3.60 -21.32 12.68
CA VAL A 161 -2.28 -21.93 12.47
C VAL A 161 -1.22 -21.18 13.28
N PHE A 162 -1.27 -19.85 13.28
CA PHE A 162 -0.33 -18.98 13.99
C PHE A 162 -1.00 -18.36 15.22
N THR A 163 -1.27 -19.21 16.21
CA THR A 163 -2.05 -18.83 17.40
C THR A 163 -1.29 -17.98 18.40
N GLU A 164 0.04 -18.09 18.40
CA GLU A 164 0.90 -17.48 19.41
C GLU A 164 1.08 -15.97 19.17
N PRO A 165 0.88 -15.13 20.19
CA PRO A 165 1.10 -13.70 20.08
C PRO A 165 2.59 -13.35 19.91
N GLN A 166 2.91 -12.38 19.05
CA GLN A 166 4.25 -11.82 18.90
C GLN A 166 4.20 -10.35 18.52
N VAL A 167 5.16 -9.55 19.01
CA VAL A 167 5.45 -8.23 18.48
C VAL A 167 6.94 -8.12 18.16
N LYS A 168 7.25 -7.53 17.01
CA LYS A 168 8.61 -7.13 16.61
C LYS A 168 8.63 -5.62 16.47
N HIS A 169 9.64 -4.99 17.07
CA HIS A 169 9.90 -3.56 16.91
C HIS A 169 11.10 -3.38 15.99
N PHE A 170 11.00 -2.40 15.11
CA PHE A 170 11.97 -2.15 14.07
C PHE A 170 12.52 -0.74 14.23
N PHE A 171 13.82 -0.59 14.01
CA PHE A 171 14.45 0.70 13.79
C PHE A 171 14.77 0.83 12.30
N LEU A 172 14.38 1.95 11.71
CA LEU A 172 14.48 2.18 10.28
C LEU A 172 15.75 2.96 9.97
N ASP A 173 16.62 2.39 9.15
CA ASP A 173 17.75 3.11 8.57
C ASP A 173 17.26 3.84 7.31
N LEU A 174 16.86 5.10 7.50
CA LEU A 174 16.36 5.96 6.42
C LEU A 174 17.46 6.46 5.47
N ASN A 175 18.74 6.29 5.82
CA ASN A 175 19.85 6.59 4.92
C ASN A 175 20.03 5.46 3.90
N ARG A 176 19.85 4.21 4.35
CA ARG A 176 19.92 3.01 3.49
C ARG A 176 18.56 2.64 2.90
N ASN A 177 17.46 3.25 3.37
CA ASN A 177 16.08 2.83 3.11
C ASN A 177 15.88 1.34 3.41
N LYS A 178 16.33 0.90 4.58
CA LYS A 178 16.29 -0.49 5.00
C LYS A 178 15.97 -0.63 6.49
N THR A 179 15.47 -1.79 6.87
CA THR A 179 15.39 -2.22 8.26
C THR A 179 15.78 -3.69 8.38
N GLU A 180 16.43 -4.06 9.48
CA GLU A 180 16.77 -5.45 9.75
C GLU A 180 15.56 -6.17 10.32
N PHE A 181 15.13 -7.26 9.66
CA PHE A 181 14.04 -8.09 10.15
C PHE A 181 14.49 -9.12 11.18
N LEU A 182 15.62 -9.76 10.86
CA LEU A 182 16.40 -10.68 11.67
C LEU A 182 17.86 -10.56 11.22
N PRO A 183 18.84 -11.00 12.02
CA PRO A 183 20.23 -11.02 11.59
C PRO A 183 20.41 -11.67 10.21
N GLY A 184 20.94 -10.91 9.26
CA GLY A 184 21.14 -11.35 7.87
C GLY A 184 19.89 -11.30 6.98
N ILE A 185 18.78 -10.69 7.42
CA ILE A 185 17.58 -10.45 6.62
C ILE A 185 17.22 -8.96 6.68
N GLU A 186 17.36 -8.26 5.55
CA GLU A 186 17.04 -6.84 5.44
C GLU A 186 15.81 -6.61 4.54
N LEU A 187 14.89 -5.77 5.01
CA LEU A 187 13.69 -5.35 4.28
C LEU A 187 13.87 -3.94 3.70
N PRO A 188 13.43 -3.68 2.46
CA PRO A 188 13.43 -2.34 1.89
C PRO A 188 12.33 -1.49 2.54
N VAL A 189 12.71 -0.32 3.06
CA VAL A 189 11.76 0.69 3.56
C VAL A 189 11.20 1.48 2.37
N ARG A 190 9.91 1.32 2.13
CA ARG A 190 9.15 1.97 1.04
C ARG A 190 7.83 2.46 1.63
N PRO A 191 7.82 3.62 2.29
CA PRO A 191 6.69 4.03 3.10
C PRO A 191 5.50 4.50 2.25
N PHE A 192 4.29 4.24 2.75
CA PHE A 192 3.02 4.69 2.16
C PHE A 192 1.92 4.74 3.23
N PRO A 193 0.88 5.59 3.07
CA PRO A 193 -0.27 5.56 3.97
C PRO A 193 -1.19 4.37 3.62
N GLY A 194 -1.42 3.47 4.58
CA GLY A 194 -2.44 2.43 4.49
C GLY A 194 -3.84 3.04 4.41
N ILE A 195 -4.07 4.12 5.18
CA ILE A 195 -5.27 4.95 5.11
C ILE A 195 -5.05 6.24 4.35
N LEU A 196 -5.77 6.39 3.23
CA LEU A 196 -6.03 7.66 2.57
C LEU A 196 -7.44 7.64 1.98
N GLY A 197 -8.33 8.50 2.50
CA GLY A 197 -9.74 8.43 2.13
C GLY A 197 -10.53 9.68 2.50
N VAL A 198 -11.76 9.75 2.01
CA VAL A 198 -12.71 10.84 2.26
C VAL A 198 -13.88 10.34 3.10
N ALA A 199 -14.76 11.24 3.57
CA ALA A 199 -15.97 10.83 4.24
C ALA A 199 -16.94 10.09 3.30
N ARG A 200 -17.71 9.18 3.89
CA ARG A 200 -18.73 8.40 3.21
C ARG A 200 -19.98 9.24 2.91
N ALA A 201 -20.77 8.81 1.92
CA ALA A 201 -22.06 9.42 1.64
C ALA A 201 -23.03 9.27 2.82
N GLU A 202 -23.05 8.08 3.44
CA GLU A 202 -23.86 7.85 4.62
C GLU A 202 -23.27 8.59 5.81
N SER A 203 -24.11 9.38 6.49
CA SER A 203 -23.72 10.02 7.74
C SER A 203 -23.62 8.98 8.86
N GLY A 204 -22.54 9.02 9.63
CA GLY A 204 -22.37 8.16 10.79
C GLY A 204 -20.93 8.06 11.25
N GLN A 205 -20.72 7.15 12.18
CA GLN A 205 -19.42 6.73 12.68
C GLN A 205 -19.13 5.31 12.19
N TYR A 206 -18.00 5.10 11.53
CA TYR A 206 -17.64 3.85 10.87
C TYR A 206 -16.22 3.44 11.24
N SER A 207 -16.01 2.14 11.46
CA SER A 207 -14.69 1.61 11.75
C SER A 207 -13.70 2.00 10.65
N THR A 208 -12.47 2.30 11.03
CA THR A 208 -11.37 2.55 10.07
C THR A 208 -10.80 1.27 9.45
N VAL A 209 -11.29 0.08 9.84
CA VAL A 209 -10.78 -1.20 9.32
C VAL A 209 -11.14 -1.45 7.86
N PRO A 210 -12.42 -1.46 7.44
CA PRO A 210 -12.74 -1.80 6.06
C PRO A 210 -12.44 -0.63 5.10
N PRO A 211 -11.78 -0.88 3.95
CA PRO A 211 -11.77 0.07 2.84
C PRO A 211 -13.14 0.16 2.17
N GLY A 212 -13.28 1.09 1.24
CA GLY A 212 -14.44 1.17 0.35
C GLY A 212 -14.26 2.16 -0.79
N PRO A 213 -15.36 2.51 -1.50
CA PRO A 213 -15.35 3.53 -2.55
C PRO A 213 -14.76 4.88 -2.12
N PHE A 214 -14.80 5.18 -0.82
CA PHE A 214 -14.23 6.37 -0.19
C PHE A 214 -12.71 6.30 0.03
N GLY A 215 -12.04 5.24 -0.41
CA GLY A 215 -10.66 4.94 -0.04
C GLY A 215 -10.64 4.26 1.33
N GLY A 216 -9.99 4.90 2.30
CA GLY A 216 -9.85 4.34 3.64
C GLY A 216 -8.65 3.40 3.69
N ASN A 217 -8.81 2.25 4.37
CA ASN A 217 -7.75 1.26 4.64
C ASN A 217 -7.42 0.41 3.40
N LEU A 218 -6.85 1.06 2.38
CA LEU A 218 -6.57 0.43 1.10
C LEU A 218 -5.38 -0.53 1.20
N ASP A 219 -4.39 -0.22 2.04
CA ASP A 219 -3.16 -1.02 2.19
C ASP A 219 -2.52 -1.36 0.85
N CYS A 220 -2.63 -0.40 -0.07
CA CYS A 220 -2.08 -0.49 -1.41
C CYS A 220 -0.67 0.12 -1.39
N ARG A 221 0.34 -0.74 -1.28
CA ARG A 221 1.77 -0.39 -1.24
C ARG A 221 2.31 0.38 -2.46
N GLU A 222 1.44 0.71 -3.42
CA GLU A 222 1.74 1.60 -4.54
C GLU A 222 1.42 3.07 -4.24
N LEU A 223 0.79 3.41 -3.11
CA LEU A 223 0.55 4.78 -2.63
C LEU A 223 1.81 5.47 -2.07
N VAL A 224 2.90 5.40 -2.82
CA VAL A 224 4.19 5.95 -2.39
C VAL A 224 4.37 7.40 -2.82
N GLU A 225 5.42 8.04 -2.29
CA GLU A 225 5.90 9.33 -2.78
C GLU A 225 5.95 9.37 -4.32
N GLY A 226 5.38 10.41 -4.91
CA GLY A 226 5.27 10.56 -6.36
C GLY A 226 4.00 9.98 -6.97
N THR A 227 3.15 9.27 -6.23
CA THR A 227 1.85 8.80 -6.75
C THR A 227 0.71 9.78 -6.49
N THR A 228 -0.36 9.67 -7.28
CA THR A 228 -1.59 10.44 -7.13
C THR A 228 -2.75 9.47 -6.94
N ILE A 229 -3.57 9.67 -5.92
CA ILE A 229 -4.85 8.98 -5.79
C ILE A 229 -6.01 9.91 -6.19
N TYR A 230 -6.98 9.35 -6.88
CA TYR A 230 -8.22 10.00 -7.27
C TYR A 230 -9.35 9.41 -6.43
N LEU A 231 -9.96 10.23 -5.56
CA LEU A 231 -10.99 9.82 -4.61
C LEU A 231 -12.33 10.44 -4.99
N PRO A 232 -13.42 9.65 -5.15
CA PRO A 232 -14.75 10.20 -5.39
C PRO A 232 -15.25 11.00 -4.18
N VAL A 233 -15.90 12.13 -4.43
CA VAL A 233 -16.44 13.00 -3.37
C VAL A 233 -17.91 12.65 -3.11
N PHE A 234 -18.24 12.44 -1.83
CA PHE A 234 -19.57 12.04 -1.38
C PHE A 234 -20.31 13.09 -0.52
N VAL A 235 -19.56 14.02 0.07
CA VAL A 235 -20.09 15.09 0.94
C VAL A 235 -19.37 16.39 0.61
N ASP A 236 -19.97 17.52 0.99
CA ASP A 236 -19.37 18.84 0.82
C ASP A 236 -18.02 18.91 1.54
N GLY A 237 -17.01 19.41 0.83
CA GLY A 237 -15.64 19.49 1.31
C GLY A 237 -14.89 18.18 1.36
N ALA A 238 -15.50 17.07 0.96
CA ALA A 238 -14.98 15.69 0.95
C ALA A 238 -14.59 15.10 2.32
N LEU A 239 -13.99 15.88 3.22
CA LEU A 239 -13.45 15.48 4.52
C LEU A 239 -12.35 14.42 4.36
N LEU A 240 -11.20 14.83 3.83
CA LEU A 240 -10.03 13.97 3.59
C LEU A 240 -9.34 13.59 4.91
N TRP A 241 -8.94 12.32 5.01
CA TRP A 241 -8.27 11.70 6.15
C TRP A 241 -7.04 10.93 5.69
N SER A 242 -6.01 10.88 6.53
CA SER A 242 -4.92 9.93 6.35
C SER A 242 -4.35 9.43 7.67
N GLY A 243 -3.81 8.23 7.68
CA GLY A 243 -3.20 7.59 8.84
C GLY A 243 -2.68 6.22 8.46
N ASP A 244 -2.58 5.34 9.46
CA ASP A 244 -2.13 3.97 9.29
C ASP A 244 -0.85 3.86 8.44
N SER A 245 0.20 4.51 8.95
CA SER A 245 1.40 4.75 8.16
C SER A 245 2.26 3.51 8.13
N HIS A 246 2.53 2.96 6.96
CA HIS A 246 3.34 1.76 6.82
C HIS A 246 4.76 2.12 6.37
N ALA A 247 5.77 1.49 6.98
CA ALA A 247 7.15 1.59 6.53
C ALA A 247 7.51 0.50 5.50
N VAL A 248 6.94 -0.70 5.66
CA VAL A 248 7.19 -1.89 4.85
C VAL A 248 5.93 -2.75 4.82
N GLN A 249 5.47 -3.11 3.62
CA GLN A 249 4.37 -4.06 3.43
C GLN A 249 4.58 -4.91 2.17
N GLY A 250 4.23 -6.19 2.26
CA GLY A 250 4.06 -7.08 1.14
C GLY A 250 2.70 -6.89 0.46
N ASN A 251 2.56 -7.45 -0.74
CA ASN A 251 1.24 -7.66 -1.32
C ASN A 251 0.57 -8.84 -0.61
N GLY A 252 -0.58 -8.59 0.01
CA GLY A 252 -1.40 -9.54 0.73
C GLY A 252 -1.55 -9.22 2.22
N GLU A 253 -0.55 -8.58 2.85
CA GLU A 253 -0.58 -8.18 4.28
C GLU A 253 -1.09 -9.29 5.22
N ILE A 254 -0.65 -10.53 4.96
CA ILE A 254 -1.34 -11.71 5.47
C ILE A 254 -1.27 -11.87 6.99
N ASN A 255 -0.28 -11.26 7.67
CA ASN A 255 -0.12 -11.31 9.12
C ASN A 255 -0.87 -10.17 9.83
N LEU A 256 -1.94 -9.65 9.24
CA LEU A 256 -2.76 -8.53 9.73
C LEU A 256 -2.08 -7.16 9.64
N THR A 257 -0.77 -7.08 9.85
CA THR A 257 -0.05 -5.81 9.94
C THR A 257 1.14 -5.74 8.99
N ALA A 258 1.46 -4.51 8.63
CA ALA A 258 2.71 -4.09 8.00
C ALA A 258 3.82 -3.94 9.06
N ILE A 259 4.90 -3.23 8.72
CA ILE A 259 5.66 -2.49 9.73
C ILE A 259 4.92 -1.16 9.94
N GLU A 260 4.02 -1.18 10.91
CA GLU A 260 3.24 -0.02 11.35
C GLU A 260 4.16 1.06 11.91
N SER A 261 3.95 2.28 11.46
CA SER A 261 4.80 3.44 11.71
C SER A 261 3.93 4.69 11.87
N ALA A 262 4.59 5.84 11.93
CA ALA A 262 4.02 7.15 11.78
C ALA A 262 4.89 7.96 10.81
N PHE A 263 4.36 9.07 10.32
CA PHE A 263 5.03 10.00 9.42
C PHE A 263 5.30 11.31 10.14
N ASN A 264 6.57 11.73 10.10
CA ASN A 264 6.96 13.10 10.44
C ASN A 264 6.53 14.08 9.35
N GLU A 265 6.30 13.58 8.13
CA GLU A 265 5.77 14.36 7.02
C GLU A 265 5.00 13.46 6.07
N LEU A 266 3.74 13.82 5.83
CA LEU A 266 2.94 13.39 4.68
C LEU A 266 2.50 14.65 3.93
N ASN A 267 3.16 14.92 2.81
CA ASN A 267 2.94 16.14 2.04
C ASN A 267 2.03 15.86 0.86
N LEU A 268 0.84 16.47 0.85
CA LEU A 268 -0.22 16.20 -0.11
C LEU A 268 -0.65 17.48 -0.83
N THR A 269 -0.64 17.50 -2.16
CA THR A 269 -1.34 18.55 -2.93
C THR A 269 -2.71 18.05 -3.34
N VAL A 270 -3.75 18.85 -3.11
CA VAL A 270 -5.14 18.42 -3.30
C VAL A 270 -5.85 19.32 -4.30
N GLU A 271 -6.32 18.75 -5.40
CA GLU A 271 -7.11 19.44 -6.42
C GLU A 271 -8.52 18.86 -6.53
N VAL A 272 -9.52 19.70 -6.82
CA VAL A 272 -10.90 19.28 -7.08
C VAL A 272 -11.13 19.20 -8.59
N ILE A 273 -11.48 18.02 -9.09
CA ILE A 273 -11.93 17.81 -10.46
C ILE A 273 -13.45 17.84 -10.49
N LYS A 274 -14.01 18.89 -11.09
CA LYS A 274 -15.45 19.15 -11.09
C LYS A 274 -16.22 18.21 -12.00
N GLY A 275 -17.33 17.68 -11.49
CA GLY A 275 -18.30 16.90 -12.28
C GLY A 275 -17.75 15.59 -12.87
N LYS A 276 -16.67 15.07 -12.29
CA LYS A 276 -16.08 13.78 -12.65
C LYS A 276 -16.32 12.80 -11.51
N THR A 277 -17.22 11.85 -11.72
CA THR A 277 -17.54 10.82 -10.74
C THR A 277 -16.68 9.58 -10.96
N LEU A 278 -16.21 8.97 -9.87
CA LEU A 278 -15.61 7.63 -9.86
C LEU A 278 -16.47 6.70 -9.01
N SER A 279 -16.50 5.41 -9.36
CA SER A 279 -17.13 4.37 -8.52
C SER A 279 -16.16 3.86 -7.44
N TRP A 280 -14.87 3.77 -7.77
CA TRP A 280 -13.79 3.40 -6.86
C TRP A 280 -12.60 4.34 -7.02
N PRO A 281 -11.69 4.42 -6.03
CA PRO A 281 -10.47 5.18 -6.19
C PRO A 281 -9.62 4.66 -7.35
N ARG A 282 -8.85 5.56 -7.96
CA ARG A 282 -7.87 5.25 -9.01
C ARG A 282 -6.52 5.80 -8.59
N ILE A 283 -5.44 5.08 -8.85
CA ILE A 283 -4.08 5.55 -8.52
C ILE A 283 -3.30 5.77 -9.82
N GLU A 284 -2.41 6.74 -9.79
CA GLU A 284 -1.53 7.10 -10.89
C GLU A 284 -0.09 7.20 -10.38
N SER A 285 0.82 6.48 -11.01
CA SER A 285 2.26 6.71 -10.89
C SER A 285 2.80 7.34 -12.17
N ASP A 286 4.09 7.64 -12.22
CA ASP A 286 4.72 8.16 -13.44
C ASP A 286 4.62 7.18 -14.62
N THR A 287 4.53 5.87 -14.35
CA THR A 287 4.59 4.82 -15.37
C THR A 287 3.28 4.05 -15.56
N HIS A 288 2.39 4.05 -14.56
CA HIS A 288 1.18 3.24 -14.59
C HIS A 288 -0.06 4.01 -14.13
N TRP A 289 -1.20 3.64 -14.71
CA TRP A 289 -2.51 3.80 -14.08
C TRP A 289 -2.84 2.55 -13.28
N ILE A 290 -3.53 2.69 -12.17
CA ILE A 290 -3.85 1.59 -11.27
C ILE A 290 -5.32 1.65 -10.90
N THR A 291 -6.03 0.56 -11.17
CA THR A 291 -7.43 0.34 -10.77
C THR A 291 -7.50 -0.63 -9.59
N LEU A 292 -8.60 -0.56 -8.86
CA LEU A 292 -8.78 -1.24 -7.58
C LEU A 292 -10.10 -2.03 -7.57
N GLY A 293 -10.15 -3.09 -6.76
CA GLY A 293 -11.37 -3.79 -6.41
C GLY A 293 -11.28 -4.35 -5.00
N TYR A 294 -12.32 -4.13 -4.20
CA TYR A 294 -12.43 -4.66 -2.83
C TYR A 294 -13.82 -5.24 -2.60
N ASP A 295 -13.87 -6.42 -2.01
CA ASP A 295 -15.10 -7.05 -1.52
C ASP A 295 -14.77 -8.07 -0.43
N ARG A 296 -15.76 -8.54 0.33
CA ARG A 296 -15.57 -9.62 1.31
C ARG A 296 -15.18 -10.94 0.63
N ASP A 297 -15.64 -11.15 -0.60
CA ASP A 297 -15.25 -12.27 -1.45
C ASP A 297 -14.21 -11.81 -2.50
N MET A 298 -13.02 -12.42 -2.50
CA MET A 298 -11.95 -12.07 -3.44
C MET A 298 -12.36 -12.26 -4.92
N ASN A 299 -13.30 -13.15 -5.22
CA ASN A 299 -13.80 -13.33 -6.59
C ASN A 299 -14.65 -12.12 -7.02
N ILE A 300 -15.47 -11.58 -6.12
CA ILE A 300 -16.24 -10.35 -6.38
C ILE A 300 -15.29 -9.15 -6.44
N ALA A 301 -14.28 -9.08 -5.57
CA ALA A 301 -13.25 -8.04 -5.63
C ALA A 301 -12.55 -8.01 -7.00
N LEU A 302 -12.29 -9.18 -7.57
CA LEU A 302 -11.74 -9.34 -8.92
C LEU A 302 -12.70 -8.92 -10.03
N ASP A 303 -13.99 -9.19 -9.89
CA ASP A 303 -15.00 -8.72 -10.84
C ASP A 303 -15.08 -7.19 -10.82
N ILE A 304 -15.08 -6.58 -9.63
CA ILE A 304 -15.02 -5.12 -9.46
C ILE A 304 -13.76 -4.55 -10.12
N LEU A 305 -12.58 -5.13 -9.85
CA LEU A 305 -11.32 -4.69 -10.44
C LEU A 305 -11.38 -4.72 -11.98
N GLN A 306 -11.92 -5.79 -12.56
CA GLN A 306 -12.06 -5.90 -14.01
C GLN A 306 -13.05 -4.86 -14.56
N GLU A 307 -14.17 -4.62 -13.88
CA GLU A 307 -15.15 -3.62 -14.28
C GLU A 307 -14.57 -2.20 -14.23
N GLU A 308 -13.89 -1.83 -13.15
CA GLU A 308 -13.24 -0.53 -13.01
C GLU A 308 -12.12 -0.34 -14.05
N THR A 309 -11.38 -1.41 -14.37
CA THR A 309 -10.39 -1.42 -15.45
C THR A 309 -11.03 -1.20 -16.82
N VAL A 310 -12.15 -1.86 -17.10
CA VAL A 310 -12.88 -1.70 -18.37
C VAL A 310 -13.42 -0.28 -18.49
N LYS A 311 -14.06 0.25 -17.44
CA LYS A 311 -14.55 1.64 -17.41
C LYS A 311 -13.42 2.62 -17.67
N PHE A 312 -12.28 2.42 -17.00
CA PHE A 312 -11.13 3.30 -17.15
C PHE A 312 -10.52 3.24 -18.55
N LEU A 313 -10.30 2.05 -19.12
CA LEU A 313 -9.73 1.93 -20.47
C LEU A 313 -10.69 2.45 -21.56
N ALA A 314 -12.00 2.33 -21.35
CA ALA A 314 -12.98 2.97 -22.21
C ALA A 314 -12.87 4.51 -22.14
N GLU A 315 -12.72 5.07 -20.93
CA GLU A 315 -12.54 6.52 -20.72
C GLU A 315 -11.21 7.04 -21.29
N TRP A 316 -10.11 6.34 -21.01
CA TRP A 316 -8.76 6.80 -21.31
C TRP A 316 -8.33 6.52 -22.75
N LYS A 317 -8.68 5.36 -23.30
CA LYS A 317 -8.25 4.91 -24.63
C LYS A 317 -9.40 4.72 -25.62
N GLY A 318 -10.66 4.96 -25.23
CA GLY A 318 -11.82 4.73 -26.10
C GLY A 318 -12.08 3.26 -26.42
N MET A 319 -11.52 2.34 -25.63
CA MET A 319 -11.60 0.90 -25.89
C MET A 319 -13.02 0.37 -25.66
N ARG A 320 -13.44 -0.57 -26.51
CA ARG A 320 -14.63 -1.38 -26.24
C ARG A 320 -14.35 -2.35 -25.09
N ALA A 321 -15.39 -2.77 -24.37
CA ALA A 321 -15.24 -3.64 -23.20
C ALA A 321 -14.41 -4.91 -23.46
N SER A 322 -14.62 -5.59 -24.59
CA SER A 322 -13.86 -6.81 -24.94
C SER A 322 -12.39 -6.52 -25.24
N GLU A 323 -12.08 -5.35 -25.80
CA GLU A 323 -10.71 -4.90 -26.06
C GLU A 323 -10.01 -4.51 -24.76
N ALA A 324 -10.70 -3.79 -23.87
CA ALA A 324 -10.19 -3.42 -22.56
C ALA A 324 -9.84 -4.64 -21.70
N ARG A 325 -10.70 -5.68 -21.70
CA ARG A 325 -10.41 -6.95 -20.99
C ARG A 325 -9.16 -7.64 -21.55
N ARG A 326 -9.00 -7.66 -22.88
CA ARG A 326 -7.79 -8.21 -23.51
C ARG A 326 -6.55 -7.37 -23.19
N TYR A 327 -6.68 -6.04 -23.14
CA TYR A 327 -5.59 -5.15 -22.75
C TYR A 327 -5.14 -5.44 -21.31
N MET A 328 -6.08 -5.52 -20.37
CA MET A 328 -5.78 -5.88 -18.98
C MET A 328 -5.09 -7.25 -18.88
N ALA A 329 -5.57 -8.27 -19.58
CA ALA A 329 -4.95 -9.59 -19.56
C ALA A 329 -3.54 -9.63 -20.20
N THR A 330 -3.24 -8.73 -21.14
CA THR A 330 -1.96 -8.71 -21.88
C THR A 330 -0.90 -7.85 -21.18
N TYR A 331 -1.33 -6.73 -20.60
CA TYR A 331 -0.44 -5.67 -20.10
C TYR A 331 -0.61 -5.37 -18.61
N GLY A 332 -1.66 -5.90 -17.97
CA GLY A 332 -1.94 -5.64 -16.57
C GLY A 332 -1.04 -6.46 -15.64
N ASP A 333 -0.34 -5.77 -14.73
CA ASP A 333 0.31 -6.41 -13.58
C ASP A 333 -0.67 -6.34 -12.40
N CYS A 334 -1.45 -7.40 -12.24
CA CYS A 334 -2.50 -7.45 -11.23
C CYS A 334 -2.03 -8.17 -9.95
N ARG A 335 -2.31 -7.61 -8.77
CA ARG A 335 -1.76 -8.04 -7.48
C ARG A 335 -2.79 -7.96 -6.35
N VAL A 336 -2.49 -8.63 -5.24
CA VAL A 336 -3.31 -8.63 -4.03
C VAL A 336 -2.77 -7.55 -3.08
N ALA A 337 -3.55 -6.52 -2.76
CA ALA A 337 -3.15 -5.49 -1.81
C ALA A 337 -3.12 -6.06 -0.38
N GLU A 338 -4.26 -6.55 0.08
CA GLU A 338 -4.50 -7.04 1.43
C GLU A 338 -5.60 -8.12 1.43
N VAL A 339 -5.62 -8.96 2.47
CA VAL A 339 -6.70 -9.95 2.68
C VAL A 339 -7.21 -9.98 4.13
N VAL A 340 -6.97 -8.94 4.91
CA VAL A 340 -7.12 -8.97 6.38
C VAL A 340 -8.10 -7.93 6.92
N ASN A 341 -8.54 -6.98 6.09
CA ASN A 341 -9.36 -5.83 6.51
C ASN A 341 -10.86 -6.07 6.48
N GLN A 342 -11.29 -7.32 6.71
CA GLN A 342 -12.65 -7.82 6.47
C GLN A 342 -13.08 -7.88 5.00
N LEU A 343 -12.61 -6.95 4.17
CA LEU A 343 -12.62 -7.02 2.71
C LEU A 343 -11.28 -7.62 2.22
N LYS A 344 -11.22 -7.94 0.94
CA LYS A 344 -10.04 -8.44 0.22
C LYS A 344 -9.75 -7.46 -0.91
N GLY A 345 -8.53 -6.94 -0.94
CA GLY A 345 -8.09 -5.92 -1.88
C GLY A 345 -7.27 -6.48 -3.02
N VAL A 346 -7.65 -6.13 -4.25
CA VAL A 346 -6.89 -6.43 -5.46
C VAL A 346 -6.72 -5.17 -6.30
N TYR A 347 -5.61 -5.06 -7.00
CA TYR A 347 -5.33 -3.95 -7.90
C TYR A 347 -4.68 -4.41 -9.18
N CYS A 348 -4.74 -3.59 -10.22
CA CYS A 348 -4.04 -3.87 -11.47
C CYS A 348 -3.35 -2.62 -12.02
N MET A 349 -2.06 -2.76 -12.31
CA MET A 349 -1.23 -1.70 -12.86
C MET A 349 -1.20 -1.83 -14.39
N LEU A 350 -1.60 -0.76 -15.08
CA LEU A 350 -1.70 -0.65 -16.52
C LEU A 350 -0.64 0.33 -17.01
N PRO A 351 0.26 -0.07 -17.92
CA PRO A 351 1.32 0.80 -18.37
C PRO A 351 0.75 2.00 -19.12
N LYS A 352 1.35 3.18 -18.89
CA LYS A 352 1.05 4.42 -19.63
C LYS A 352 1.72 4.46 -21.00
N ASP A 353 2.85 3.78 -21.13
CA ASP A 353 3.60 3.66 -22.38
C ASP A 353 2.80 2.83 -23.39
N ASP A 354 2.47 3.44 -24.52
CA ASP A 354 1.75 2.76 -25.61
C ASP A 354 2.61 1.70 -26.31
N ASP A 355 3.94 1.79 -26.19
CA ASP A 355 4.91 0.82 -26.71
C ASP A 355 5.30 -0.24 -25.67
N ALA A 356 4.61 -0.28 -24.52
CA ALA A 356 4.85 -1.27 -23.47
C ALA A 356 4.76 -2.69 -24.05
N ARG A 357 5.75 -3.52 -23.70
CA ARG A 357 5.74 -4.94 -24.08
C ARG A 357 4.75 -5.70 -23.20
N PRO A 358 4.08 -6.74 -23.73
CA PRO A 358 3.29 -7.66 -22.92
C PRO A 358 4.13 -8.21 -21.76
N LEU A 359 3.51 -8.33 -20.59
CA LEU A 359 4.18 -8.90 -19.42
C LEU A 359 4.39 -10.40 -19.64
N PRO A 360 5.56 -10.95 -19.26
CA PRO A 360 5.72 -12.39 -19.25
C PRO A 360 4.77 -13.01 -18.21
N PRO A 361 4.33 -14.26 -18.41
CA PRO A 361 3.57 -14.98 -17.40
C PRO A 361 4.30 -15.00 -16.05
N ASN A 362 3.54 -14.94 -14.96
CA ASN A 362 4.11 -15.07 -13.62
C ASN A 362 4.79 -16.44 -13.47
N PRO A 363 5.95 -16.49 -12.80
CA PRO A 363 6.69 -17.75 -12.64
C PRO A 363 5.90 -18.72 -11.77
N THR A 364 5.98 -20.02 -12.08
CA THR A 364 5.43 -21.12 -11.26
C THR A 364 6.51 -21.90 -10.51
N ALA A 365 7.77 -21.51 -10.72
CA ALA A 365 8.94 -22.08 -10.06
C ALA A 365 9.94 -20.96 -9.75
N ASP A 366 10.92 -21.27 -8.91
CA ASP A 366 11.96 -20.33 -8.51
C ASP A 366 12.61 -19.63 -9.69
N THR A 367 12.77 -18.31 -9.53
CA THR A 367 13.56 -17.51 -10.45
C THR A 367 14.94 -17.26 -9.84
N ARG A 368 15.81 -16.62 -10.61
CA ARG A 368 17.10 -16.13 -10.10
C ARG A 368 16.93 -15.16 -8.93
N SER A 369 15.85 -14.39 -8.91
CA SER A 369 15.63 -13.31 -7.95
C SER A 369 14.64 -13.64 -6.84
N SER A 370 13.83 -14.69 -6.98
CA SER A 370 12.73 -14.95 -6.05
C SER A 370 12.54 -16.44 -5.75
N TYR A 371 12.18 -16.73 -4.50
CA TYR A 371 11.47 -17.95 -4.16
C TYR A 371 10.03 -17.82 -4.62
N VAL A 372 9.48 -18.87 -5.22
CA VAL A 372 8.14 -18.82 -5.81
C VAL A 372 7.31 -20.00 -5.30
N THR A 373 6.10 -19.70 -4.86
CA THR A 373 5.02 -20.67 -4.68
C THR A 373 3.80 -20.22 -5.45
N TYR A 374 2.93 -21.17 -5.78
CA TYR A 374 1.83 -20.94 -6.69
C TYR A 374 0.70 -21.92 -6.43
N ALA A 375 -0.53 -21.46 -6.58
CA ALA A 375 -1.71 -22.30 -6.52
C ALA A 375 -2.80 -21.82 -7.49
N VAL A 376 -3.64 -22.76 -7.88
CA VAL A 376 -4.84 -22.54 -8.69
C VAL A 376 -6.03 -23.10 -7.95
N ASP A 377 -7.10 -22.31 -7.88
CA ASP A 377 -8.38 -22.75 -7.35
C ASP A 377 -9.53 -21.96 -8.01
N ALA A 378 -10.74 -22.49 -7.98
CA ALA A 378 -11.92 -21.74 -8.42
C ALA A 378 -12.23 -20.57 -7.49
N ASN A 379 -11.88 -20.70 -6.20
CA ASN A 379 -12.00 -19.65 -5.20
C ASN A 379 -10.68 -18.90 -5.01
N GLY A 380 -10.67 -17.59 -5.25
CA GLY A 380 -9.47 -16.75 -5.10
C GLY A 380 -8.80 -16.83 -3.73
N MET A 381 -9.57 -16.90 -2.64
CA MET A 381 -9.01 -17.04 -1.30
C MET A 381 -8.38 -18.41 -1.06
N GLU A 382 -8.94 -19.48 -1.62
CA GLU A 382 -8.32 -20.81 -1.52
C GLU A 382 -6.99 -20.88 -2.30
N ALA A 383 -6.92 -20.25 -3.48
CA ALA A 383 -5.66 -20.11 -4.20
C ALA A 383 -4.64 -19.29 -3.40
N MET A 384 -5.06 -18.15 -2.84
CA MET A 384 -4.20 -17.31 -1.99
C MET A 384 -3.70 -18.08 -0.74
N ASN A 385 -4.59 -18.81 -0.07
CA ASN A 385 -4.26 -19.61 1.11
C ASN A 385 -3.17 -20.64 0.80
N LYS A 386 -3.38 -21.45 -0.24
CA LYS A 386 -2.45 -22.51 -0.65
C LYS A 386 -1.09 -21.95 -1.04
N ALA A 387 -1.07 -20.88 -1.86
CA ALA A 387 0.17 -20.27 -2.32
C ALA A 387 0.96 -19.63 -1.16
N ALA A 388 0.30 -18.84 -0.32
CA ALA A 388 0.94 -18.15 0.80
C ALA A 388 1.42 -19.12 1.89
N MET A 389 0.61 -20.11 2.28
CA MET A 389 1.01 -21.11 3.28
C MET A 389 2.21 -21.93 2.80
N SER A 390 2.21 -22.36 1.53
CA SER A 390 3.36 -23.04 0.94
C SER A 390 4.63 -22.19 1.00
N LEU A 391 4.51 -20.87 0.82
CA LEU A 391 5.66 -19.96 0.93
C LEU A 391 6.17 -19.91 2.37
N ILE A 392 5.27 -19.78 3.34
CA ILE A 392 5.60 -19.72 4.77
C ILE A 392 6.30 -21.02 5.23
N GLU A 393 5.73 -22.18 4.92
CA GLU A 393 6.31 -23.49 5.22
C GLU A 393 7.70 -23.65 4.59
N ARG A 394 7.87 -23.15 3.36
CA ARG A 394 9.16 -23.17 2.68
C ARG A 394 10.19 -22.24 3.33
N MET A 395 9.79 -21.06 3.77
CA MET A 395 10.70 -20.16 4.50
C MET A 395 11.12 -20.77 5.85
N GLN A 396 10.24 -21.51 6.51
CA GLN A 396 10.62 -22.29 7.70
C GLN A 396 11.65 -23.39 7.34
N ALA A 397 11.36 -24.20 6.34
CA ALA A 397 12.18 -25.36 5.98
C ALA A 397 13.55 -25.00 5.37
N GLU A 398 13.59 -24.05 4.44
CA GLU A 398 14.81 -23.70 3.69
C GLU A 398 15.64 -22.60 4.35
N LYS A 399 15.01 -21.73 5.15
CA LYS A 399 15.67 -20.57 5.78
C LYS A 399 15.74 -20.67 7.30
N GLY A 400 15.17 -21.72 7.89
CA GLY A 400 15.22 -21.96 9.33
C GLY A 400 14.47 -20.91 10.15
N LEU A 401 13.51 -20.21 9.54
CA LEU A 401 12.69 -19.23 10.26
C LEU A 401 11.73 -19.94 11.21
N SER A 402 11.42 -19.29 12.34
CA SER A 402 10.30 -19.72 13.18
C SER A 402 8.98 -19.58 12.41
N ALA A 403 7.94 -20.29 12.85
CA ALA A 403 6.62 -20.19 12.23
C ALA A 403 6.10 -18.75 12.15
N LEU A 404 6.19 -18.00 13.26
CA LEU A 404 5.76 -16.60 13.31
C LEU A 404 6.67 -15.67 12.51
N ASP A 405 8.00 -15.87 12.54
CA ASP A 405 8.91 -15.05 11.72
C ASP A 405 8.67 -15.25 10.22
N ALA A 406 8.39 -16.48 9.79
CA ALA A 406 8.07 -16.76 8.39
C ALA A 406 6.73 -16.14 7.97
N TYR A 407 5.73 -16.17 8.86
CA TYR A 407 4.42 -15.55 8.62
C TYR A 407 4.50 -14.02 8.58
N ALA A 408 5.19 -13.41 9.54
CA ALA A 408 5.48 -11.98 9.56
C ALA A 408 6.28 -11.56 8.31
N LEU A 409 7.37 -12.25 7.97
CA LEU A 409 8.17 -11.95 6.79
C LEU A 409 7.33 -12.01 5.50
N ALA A 410 6.42 -12.99 5.39
CA ALA A 410 5.50 -13.07 4.26
C ALA A 410 4.55 -11.86 4.21
N SER A 411 4.02 -11.39 5.34
CA SER A 411 3.23 -10.13 5.38
C SER A 411 4.00 -8.91 4.90
N LEU A 412 5.30 -8.84 5.24
CA LEU A 412 6.13 -7.67 5.00
C LEU A 412 6.79 -7.64 3.62
N ALA A 413 7.02 -8.80 3.00
CA ALA A 413 7.89 -8.86 1.82
C ALA A 413 7.38 -9.76 0.68
N MET A 414 6.36 -10.58 0.91
CA MET A 414 5.74 -11.35 -0.18
C MET A 414 5.15 -10.40 -1.22
N ASP A 415 5.33 -10.74 -2.49
CA ASP A 415 4.66 -10.10 -3.61
C ASP A 415 3.62 -11.08 -4.17
N ALA A 416 2.39 -11.04 -3.63
CA ALA A 416 1.27 -11.84 -4.11
C ALA A 416 0.70 -11.26 -5.41
N ARG A 417 0.89 -11.99 -6.50
CA ARG A 417 0.47 -11.61 -7.85
C ARG A 417 -0.63 -12.51 -8.35
N MET A 418 -1.53 -11.93 -9.13
CA MET A 418 -2.55 -12.66 -9.85
C MET A 418 -2.00 -13.06 -11.21
N GLY A 419 -2.14 -14.34 -11.54
CA GLY A 419 -1.76 -14.91 -12.82
C GLY A 419 -2.82 -14.65 -13.89
N GLU A 420 -2.95 -15.61 -14.80
CA GLU A 420 -3.91 -15.51 -15.90
C GLU A 420 -5.35 -15.31 -15.39
N LEU A 421 -6.05 -14.34 -15.99
CA LEU A 421 -7.43 -14.02 -15.66
C LEU A 421 -8.35 -14.90 -16.51
N GLU A 422 -8.52 -16.16 -16.12
CA GLU A 422 -9.40 -17.11 -16.80
C GLU A 422 -10.72 -17.37 -16.05
N PRO A 423 -11.83 -17.65 -16.76
CA PRO A 423 -13.09 -18.01 -16.12
C PRO A 423 -12.95 -19.29 -15.30
N GLY A 424 -13.43 -19.26 -14.05
CA GLY A 424 -13.53 -20.46 -13.20
C GLY A 424 -12.23 -20.90 -12.51
N ALA A 425 -11.11 -20.21 -12.74
CA ALA A 425 -9.87 -20.43 -11.99
C ALA A 425 -9.25 -19.11 -11.55
N LYS A 426 -8.46 -19.15 -10.49
CA LYS A 426 -7.74 -18.04 -9.89
C LYS A 426 -6.33 -18.50 -9.63
N HIS A 427 -5.41 -17.84 -10.31
CA HIS A 427 -3.98 -18.13 -10.27
C HIS A 427 -3.32 -17.16 -9.30
N ILE A 428 -2.78 -17.65 -8.19
CA ILE A 428 -2.05 -16.80 -7.24
C ILE A 428 -0.60 -17.27 -7.16
N HIS A 429 0.31 -16.34 -7.38
CA HIS A 429 1.75 -16.53 -7.31
C HIS A 429 2.30 -15.70 -6.16
N CYS A 430 2.94 -16.35 -5.20
CA CYS A 430 3.56 -15.68 -4.06
C CYS A 430 5.08 -15.68 -4.26
N LEU A 431 5.64 -14.49 -4.44
CA LEU A 431 7.07 -14.32 -4.69
C LEU A 431 7.75 -13.72 -3.45
N MET A 432 8.81 -14.36 -2.96
CA MET A 432 9.67 -13.82 -1.90
C MET A 432 11.05 -13.46 -2.48
N PRO A 433 11.48 -12.19 -2.45
CA PRO A 433 12.77 -11.79 -3.02
C PRO A 433 13.97 -12.47 -2.33
N LYS A 434 14.83 -13.14 -3.09
CA LYS A 434 16.07 -13.77 -2.60
C LYS A 434 17.09 -12.74 -2.09
N SER A 435 16.97 -11.49 -2.52
CA SER A 435 17.84 -10.38 -2.11
C SER A 435 17.63 -9.90 -0.67
N LEU A 436 16.61 -10.41 0.04
CA LEU A 436 16.40 -10.06 1.45
C LEU A 436 17.47 -10.67 2.35
N TRP A 437 18.03 -11.82 1.97
CA TRP A 437 19.14 -12.45 2.68
C TRP A 437 20.46 -11.81 2.26
N VAL A 438 21.14 -11.15 3.19
CA VAL A 438 22.35 -10.34 2.96
C VAL A 438 23.63 -10.96 3.51
#